data_AF-A0A5D0S807-F1
#
_entry.id   AF-A0A5D0S807-F1
#
_cell.length_a   1.000
_cell.length_b   1.000
_cell.length_c   1.000
_cell.angle_alpha   90.00
_cell.angle_beta   90.00
_cell.angle_gamma   90.00
#
_symmetry.space_group_name_H-M   'P 1'
#
loop_
_entity.id
_entity.type
_entity.pdbx_description
1 polymer ?
#
loop_
_entity_poly.entity_id
_entity_poly.type
_entity_poly.pdbx_seq_one_letter_code
_entity_poly.pdbx_strand_id
1 'polypeptide(L)'
;MSKEIIFGLSLVLFLAVYLCFVSVTSKSSQLSEPQKMINDPDWTLIWSDEFEGEEINMNNWRFDIGNRNGWGNAELQYYTEGKNVHLDNGMLVIEARREDILINDRLFNYTSSRLKTEGKFSFQYGKIEARIKFPYGKGLWPAFWMLGDNFRYVGWPMCGEIDIVEFLGHDKWTIYGTIHGPNYSGSRGIGGKFRLDQTDSQPFTEDFNTFGIIWNEKEIIWYVNDTIYHRVKRKVIEDQNKLWVFDREFFLILNLAVGGYWPGYPDFDTPFPARMYVDYVRVYQMQQ
;
A
#
# COMPACT_ATOMS: atom_id res chain seq x y z
N MET A 1 80.81 17.88 60.49
CA MET A 1 80.37 16.49 60.74
C MET A 1 79.06 16.30 59.98
N SER A 2 79.10 15.96 58.69
CA SER A 2 79.02 14.58 58.14
C SER A 2 77.64 13.94 58.44
N LYS A 3 76.80 13.45 57.52
CA LYS A 3 76.99 12.85 56.18
C LYS A 3 75.71 12.95 55.34
N GLU A 4 75.88 12.80 54.03
CA GLU A 4 74.90 12.58 52.97
C GLU A 4 74.03 11.33 53.16
N ILE A 5 72.81 11.32 52.59
CA ILE A 5 72.18 10.13 52.00
C ILE A 5 71.41 10.55 50.72
N ILE A 6 71.83 9.95 49.60
CA ILE A 6 71.13 9.86 48.30
C ILE A 6 70.33 8.55 48.29
N PHE A 7 69.10 8.55 47.76
CA PHE A 7 68.43 7.45 47.01
C PHE A 7 67.11 8.06 46.51
N GLY A 8 66.66 7.99 45.26
CA GLY A 8 66.90 7.02 44.18
C GLY A 8 65.53 6.68 43.59
N LEU A 9 65.29 7.06 42.34
CA LEU A 9 64.04 6.87 41.58
C LEU A 9 63.50 5.43 41.68
N SER A 10 62.17 5.28 41.75
CA SER A 10 61.50 4.07 41.28
C SER A 10 60.36 4.41 40.33
N LEU A 11 60.41 3.72 39.21
CA LEU A 11 59.70 3.89 37.94
C LEU A 11 58.31 3.25 38.05
N VAL A 12 57.24 4.04 37.89
CA VAL A 12 55.88 3.49 37.75
C VAL A 12 55.53 3.43 36.27
N LEU A 13 55.58 2.22 35.70
CA LEU A 13 55.02 1.89 34.39
C LEU A 13 53.48 2.03 34.45
N PHE A 14 52.91 2.99 33.73
CA PHE A 14 51.49 2.97 33.38
C PHE A 14 51.31 2.32 32.01
N LEU A 15 50.83 1.07 31.99
CA LEU A 15 50.30 0.43 30.79
C LEU A 15 48.98 1.13 30.42
N ALA A 16 48.98 1.91 29.35
CA ALA A 16 47.75 2.42 28.74
C ALA A 16 47.11 1.29 27.91
N VAL A 17 46.08 0.64 28.46
CA VAL A 17 45.20 -0.27 27.70
C VAL A 17 44.32 0.59 26.80
N TYR A 18 44.66 0.68 25.51
CA TYR A 18 43.79 1.24 24.49
C TYR A 18 42.64 0.26 24.24
N LEU A 19 41.50 0.47 24.91
CA LEU A 19 40.22 -0.11 24.50
C LEU A 19 39.80 0.56 23.18
N CYS A 20 40.10 -0.09 22.06
CA CYS A 20 39.45 0.21 20.78
C CYS A 20 37.96 -0.08 20.91
N PHE A 21 37.16 0.92 21.25
CA PHE A 21 35.74 0.92 20.94
C PHE A 21 35.61 1.03 19.43
N VAL A 22 35.53 -0.13 18.75
CA VAL A 22 34.97 -0.18 17.41
C VAL A 22 33.48 0.10 17.58
N SER A 23 33.11 1.37 17.43
CA SER A 23 31.72 1.76 17.19
C SER A 23 31.32 1.14 15.86
N VAL A 24 30.69 -0.05 15.92
CA VAL A 24 29.90 -0.57 14.82
C VAL A 24 28.73 0.38 14.66
N THR A 25 28.93 1.45 13.89
CA THR A 25 27.83 2.23 13.36
C THR A 25 27.08 1.31 12.41
N SER A 26 26.03 0.67 12.91
CA SER A 26 25.01 0.10 12.06
C SER A 26 24.56 1.24 11.14
N LYS A 27 24.81 1.09 9.84
CA LYS A 27 24.12 1.89 8.84
C LYS A 27 22.65 1.47 8.91
N SER A 28 21.94 2.05 9.87
CA SER A 28 20.51 2.26 9.76
C SER A 28 20.30 2.88 8.39
N SER A 29 19.57 2.19 7.52
CA SER A 29 19.08 2.75 6.28
C SER A 29 18.19 3.92 6.65
N GLN A 30 18.77 5.12 6.71
CA GLN A 30 18.02 6.35 6.89
C GLN A 30 16.98 6.39 5.78
N LEU A 31 15.71 6.31 6.18
CA LEU A 31 14.56 6.51 5.30
C LEU A 31 14.72 7.91 4.71
N SER A 32 14.85 8.00 3.39
CA SER A 32 14.97 9.26 2.68
C SER A 32 13.74 10.11 2.95
N GLU A 33 13.94 11.38 3.30
CA GLU A 33 12.87 12.36 3.43
C GLU A 33 11.97 12.37 2.16
N PRO A 34 10.66 12.62 2.32
CA PRO A 34 9.76 12.60 1.20
C PRO A 34 10.15 13.64 0.15
N GLN A 35 10.48 13.20 -1.06
CA GLN A 35 10.92 14.08 -2.13
C GLN A 35 9.69 14.52 -2.94
N LYS A 36 9.47 15.84 -3.06
CA LYS A 36 8.47 16.40 -3.97
C LYS A 36 8.80 15.93 -5.39
N MET A 37 7.80 15.51 -6.16
CA MET A 37 7.99 15.14 -7.57
C MET A 37 8.55 16.33 -8.35
N ILE A 38 9.85 16.31 -8.64
CA ILE A 38 10.53 17.30 -9.48
C ILE A 38 10.70 16.66 -10.86
N ASN A 39 10.14 17.34 -11.87
CA ASN A 39 10.09 17.03 -13.31
C ASN A 39 8.92 16.12 -13.70
N ASP A 40 7.84 16.76 -14.17
CA ASP A 40 6.71 16.09 -14.82
C ASP A 40 7.11 15.78 -16.27
N PRO A 41 7.28 14.52 -16.68
CA PRO A 41 7.35 14.18 -18.09
C PRO A 41 5.98 14.43 -18.75
N ASP A 42 5.92 14.62 -20.07
CA ASP A 42 4.67 14.84 -20.81
C ASP A 42 3.78 13.57 -20.72
N TRP A 43 2.94 13.50 -19.68
CA TRP A 43 1.98 12.42 -19.47
C TRP A 43 0.72 12.64 -20.33
N THR A 44 0.32 11.63 -21.08
CA THR A 44 -0.96 11.60 -21.79
C THR A 44 -1.93 10.67 -21.07
N LEU A 45 -3.13 11.17 -20.75
CA LEU A 45 -4.21 10.36 -20.18
C LEU A 45 -4.65 9.31 -21.21
N ILE A 46 -4.57 8.03 -20.86
CA ILE A 46 -4.96 6.92 -21.75
C ILE A 46 -6.24 6.21 -21.30
N TRP A 47 -6.58 6.32 -20.03
CA TRP A 47 -7.78 5.74 -19.45
C TRP A 47 -8.14 6.47 -18.16
N SER A 48 -9.43 6.68 -17.93
CA SER A 48 -9.94 7.13 -16.64
C SER A 48 -11.35 6.63 -16.36
N ASP A 49 -11.70 6.67 -15.08
CA ASP A 49 -13.06 6.69 -14.62
C ASP A 49 -13.21 7.86 -13.64
N GLU A 50 -14.01 8.84 -14.05
CA GLU A 50 -14.36 10.03 -13.24
C GLU A 50 -15.64 9.79 -12.43
N PHE A 51 -16.23 8.58 -12.51
CA PHE A 51 -17.41 8.18 -11.76
C PHE A 51 -18.62 9.12 -11.92
N GLU A 52 -18.71 9.73 -13.10
CA GLU A 52 -19.84 10.55 -13.53
C GLU A 52 -21.04 9.70 -13.96
N GLY A 53 -22.25 10.22 -13.76
CA GLY A 53 -23.51 9.56 -14.10
C GLY A 53 -24.17 8.86 -12.92
N GLU A 54 -25.09 7.94 -13.21
CA GLU A 54 -25.96 7.31 -12.20
C GLU A 54 -25.57 5.86 -11.88
N GLU A 55 -24.83 5.20 -12.76
CA GLU A 55 -24.49 3.77 -12.66
C GLU A 55 -23.00 3.51 -12.88
N ILE A 56 -22.49 2.46 -12.24
CA ILE A 56 -21.11 1.99 -12.45
C ILE A 56 -20.92 1.62 -13.92
N ASN A 57 -19.88 2.16 -14.54
CA ASN A 57 -19.55 1.82 -15.92
C ASN A 57 -19.05 0.37 -16.01
N MET A 58 -19.96 -0.53 -16.40
CA MET A 58 -19.64 -1.96 -16.55
C MET A 58 -18.74 -2.27 -17.75
N ASN A 59 -18.43 -1.30 -18.62
CA ASN A 59 -17.34 -1.46 -19.60
C ASN A 59 -15.97 -1.31 -18.95
N ASN A 60 -15.86 -0.55 -17.85
CA ASN A 60 -14.64 -0.38 -17.06
C ASN A 60 -14.50 -1.46 -15.99
N TRP A 61 -15.58 -1.76 -15.27
CA TRP A 61 -15.53 -2.56 -14.04
C TRP A 61 -16.30 -3.86 -14.12
N ARG A 62 -15.82 -4.85 -13.36
CA ARG A 62 -16.59 -6.04 -12.96
C ARG A 62 -16.41 -6.31 -11.47
N PHE A 63 -17.33 -7.06 -10.88
CA PHE A 63 -17.32 -7.38 -9.46
C PHE A 63 -16.72 -8.75 -9.18
N ASP A 64 -15.94 -8.83 -8.11
CA ASP A 64 -15.67 -10.09 -7.43
C ASP A 64 -16.79 -10.36 -6.42
N ILE A 65 -17.40 -11.56 -6.48
CA ILE A 65 -18.51 -11.95 -5.60
C ILE A 65 -18.06 -12.99 -4.59
N GLY A 66 -18.51 -12.82 -3.34
CA GLY A 66 -18.36 -13.76 -2.24
C GLY A 66 -17.16 -13.50 -1.33
N ASN A 67 -16.89 -14.49 -0.47
CA ASN A 67 -15.82 -14.43 0.53
C ASN A 67 -14.59 -15.29 0.16
N ARG A 68 -14.73 -16.28 -0.74
CA ARG A 68 -13.66 -17.20 -1.18
C ARG A 68 -12.74 -17.72 -0.05
N ASN A 69 -13.33 -18.13 1.07
CA ASN A 69 -12.61 -18.54 2.30
C ASN A 69 -11.70 -17.44 2.87
N GLY A 70 -12.23 -16.22 2.96
CA GLY A 70 -11.54 -15.05 3.49
C GLY A 70 -10.49 -14.48 2.56
N TRP A 71 -10.61 -14.68 1.24
CA TRP A 71 -9.74 -14.12 0.20
C TRP A 71 -8.22 -14.34 0.40
N GLY A 72 -7.85 -15.36 1.18
CA GLY A 72 -6.45 -15.65 1.54
C GLY A 72 -5.96 -14.93 2.81
N ASN A 73 -6.75 -14.01 3.36
CA ASN A 73 -6.37 -13.12 4.46
C ASN A 73 -7.28 -13.24 5.71
N ALA A 74 -8.16 -14.25 5.75
CA ALA A 74 -9.21 -14.40 6.76
C ALA A 74 -10.17 -13.19 6.85
N GLU A 75 -10.43 -12.56 5.71
CA GLU A 75 -11.44 -11.52 5.56
C GLU A 75 -12.85 -12.02 5.91
N LEU A 76 -13.66 -11.17 6.56
CA LEU A 76 -15.00 -11.55 7.05
C LEU A 76 -16.12 -11.21 6.09
N GLN A 77 -15.94 -10.20 5.24
CA GLN A 77 -16.98 -9.71 4.34
C GLN A 77 -17.32 -10.71 3.23
N TYR A 78 -18.58 -10.68 2.81
CA TYR A 78 -19.02 -11.21 1.54
C TYR A 78 -19.10 -10.08 0.52
N TYR A 79 -18.29 -10.12 -0.54
CA TYR A 79 -18.38 -9.10 -1.59
C TYR A 79 -19.63 -9.31 -2.44
N THR A 80 -20.35 -8.24 -2.75
CA THR A 80 -21.58 -8.24 -3.55
C THR A 80 -21.45 -7.32 -4.76
N GLU A 81 -22.40 -7.44 -5.68
CA GLU A 81 -22.77 -6.37 -6.59
C GLU A 81 -24.04 -5.68 -6.05
N GLY A 82 -24.27 -4.42 -6.42
CA GLY A 82 -25.47 -3.68 -6.01
C GLY A 82 -25.27 -2.87 -4.73
N LYS A 83 -25.98 -3.17 -3.64
CA LYS A 83 -26.15 -2.23 -2.50
C LYS A 83 -24.86 -1.75 -1.82
N ASN A 84 -23.75 -2.47 -1.97
CA ASN A 84 -22.46 -2.09 -1.39
C ASN A 84 -21.62 -1.18 -2.29
N VAL A 85 -22.17 -0.74 -3.43
CA VAL A 85 -21.50 0.15 -4.38
C VAL A 85 -22.51 1.05 -5.07
N HIS A 86 -22.22 2.34 -5.17
CA HIS A 86 -23.05 3.28 -5.94
C HIS A 86 -22.22 4.50 -6.34
N LEU A 87 -22.78 5.31 -7.23
CA LEU A 87 -22.27 6.64 -7.53
C LEU A 87 -23.04 7.67 -6.69
N ASP A 88 -22.31 8.61 -6.10
CA ASP A 88 -22.88 9.74 -5.36
C ASP A 88 -22.04 11.00 -5.63
N ASN A 89 -22.66 12.03 -6.19
CA ASN A 89 -22.03 13.32 -6.51
C ASN A 89 -20.70 13.21 -7.28
N GLY A 90 -20.67 12.41 -8.37
CA GLY A 90 -19.47 12.23 -9.19
C GLY A 90 -18.38 11.38 -8.54
N MET A 91 -18.73 10.58 -7.53
CA MET A 91 -17.78 9.71 -6.83
C MET A 91 -18.30 8.28 -6.75
N LEU A 92 -17.40 7.32 -6.89
CA LEU A 92 -17.64 5.95 -6.50
C LEU A 92 -17.66 5.83 -4.96
N VAL A 93 -18.72 5.24 -4.42
CA VAL A 93 -18.85 4.92 -3.00
C VAL A 93 -18.87 3.41 -2.84
N ILE A 94 -17.82 2.85 -2.21
CA ILE A 94 -17.81 1.45 -1.75
C ILE A 94 -18.22 1.45 -0.27
N GLU A 95 -19.34 0.81 0.04
CA GLU A 95 -19.93 0.78 1.38
C GLU A 95 -19.83 -0.62 1.98
N ALA A 96 -19.04 -0.75 3.04
CA ALA A 96 -19.07 -1.92 3.91
C ALA A 96 -20.23 -1.78 4.91
N ARG A 97 -21.07 -2.81 5.01
CA ARG A 97 -22.24 -2.85 5.90
C ARG A 97 -22.07 -3.96 6.92
N ARG A 98 -22.57 -3.74 8.13
CA ARG A 98 -22.81 -4.79 9.12
C ARG A 98 -24.23 -5.31 8.92
N GLU A 99 -24.37 -6.43 8.25
CA GLU A 99 -25.65 -7.07 7.97
C GLU A 99 -25.48 -8.58 7.87
N ASP A 100 -26.50 -9.31 8.33
CA ASP A 100 -26.51 -10.77 8.32
C ASP A 100 -27.07 -11.26 6.98
N ILE A 101 -26.24 -11.96 6.23
CA ILE A 101 -26.65 -12.67 5.01
C ILE A 101 -26.34 -14.17 5.13
N LEU A 102 -27.24 -14.99 4.60
CA LEU A 102 -27.08 -16.44 4.54
C LEU A 102 -26.83 -16.87 3.10
N ILE A 103 -25.65 -17.42 2.82
CA ILE A 103 -25.29 -17.91 1.48
C ILE A 103 -24.86 -19.37 1.63
N ASN A 104 -25.60 -20.29 1.01
CA ASN A 104 -25.35 -21.73 1.09
C ASN A 104 -25.18 -22.22 2.54
N ASP A 105 -26.13 -21.87 3.41
CA ASP A 105 -26.15 -22.17 4.85
C ASP A 105 -24.98 -21.61 5.68
N ARG A 106 -24.14 -20.76 5.09
CA ARG A 106 -23.08 -20.03 5.82
C ARG A 106 -23.52 -18.60 6.09
N LEU A 107 -23.49 -18.22 7.36
CA LEU A 107 -23.75 -16.85 7.81
C LEU A 107 -22.52 -15.97 7.57
N PHE A 108 -22.74 -14.79 6.99
CA PHE A 108 -21.79 -13.69 6.93
C PHE A 108 -22.43 -12.47 7.60
N ASN A 109 -21.66 -11.77 8.44
CA ASN A 109 -22.16 -10.61 9.21
C ASN A 109 -21.75 -9.26 8.59
N TYR A 110 -21.05 -9.30 7.46
CA TYR A 110 -20.56 -8.12 6.76
C TYR A 110 -20.65 -8.31 5.26
N THR A 111 -21.01 -7.23 4.57
CA THR A 111 -21.00 -7.13 3.10
C THR A 111 -20.18 -5.93 2.66
N SER A 112 -19.61 -5.99 1.46
CA SER A 112 -18.85 -4.88 0.86
C SER A 112 -18.75 -5.09 -0.66
N SER A 113 -17.94 -4.30 -1.36
CA SER A 113 -17.65 -4.49 -2.80
C SER A 113 -16.16 -4.58 -3.10
N ARG A 114 -15.85 -5.35 -4.14
CA ARG A 114 -14.52 -5.44 -4.78
C ARG A 114 -14.68 -5.34 -6.29
N LEU A 115 -14.22 -4.24 -6.85
CA LEU A 115 -14.28 -3.91 -8.27
C LEU A 115 -12.92 -4.17 -8.91
N LYS A 116 -12.91 -4.60 -10.16
CA LYS A 116 -11.67 -4.73 -10.95
C LYS A 116 -11.88 -4.52 -12.42
N THR A 117 -10.79 -4.15 -13.10
CA THR A 117 -10.76 -3.95 -14.57
C THR A 117 -10.30 -5.20 -15.34
N GLU A 118 -10.14 -6.36 -14.66
CA GLU A 118 -9.67 -7.62 -15.26
C GLU A 118 -10.48 -8.01 -16.51
N GLY A 119 -9.80 -8.14 -17.66
CA GLY A 119 -10.42 -8.43 -18.96
C GLY A 119 -11.20 -7.27 -19.59
N LYS A 120 -11.04 -6.05 -19.08
CA LYS A 120 -11.65 -4.80 -19.57
C LYS A 120 -10.59 -3.75 -19.87
N PHE A 121 -9.70 -3.52 -18.91
CA PHE A 121 -8.57 -2.61 -19.04
C PHE A 121 -7.39 -3.14 -18.23
N SER A 122 -6.28 -3.35 -18.93
CA SER A 122 -4.98 -3.70 -18.37
C SER A 122 -3.93 -2.87 -19.12
N PHE A 123 -2.86 -2.49 -18.44
CA PHE A 123 -1.82 -1.65 -19.02
C PHE A 123 -0.47 -1.99 -18.39
N GLN A 124 0.60 -1.64 -19.10
CA GLN A 124 1.97 -1.79 -18.62
C GLN A 124 2.66 -0.43 -18.61
N TYR A 125 3.26 -0.10 -17.46
CA TYR A 125 3.94 1.16 -17.18
C TYR A 125 3.04 2.40 -17.28
N GLY A 126 3.50 3.50 -16.70
CA GLY A 126 2.78 4.77 -16.69
C GLY A 126 2.74 5.43 -15.32
N LYS A 127 1.94 6.49 -15.23
CA LYS A 127 1.51 7.11 -13.98
C LYS A 127 0.08 6.67 -13.72
N ILE A 128 -0.21 6.27 -12.48
CA ILE A 128 -1.54 5.80 -12.06
C ILE A 128 -1.87 6.46 -10.75
N GLU A 129 -3.08 7.01 -10.66
CA GLU A 129 -3.54 7.65 -9.44
C GLU A 129 -5.04 7.53 -9.26
N ALA A 130 -5.43 7.52 -7.99
CA ALA A 130 -6.82 7.66 -7.59
C ALA A 130 -6.91 8.68 -6.45
N ARG A 131 -7.97 9.49 -6.47
CA ARG A 131 -8.26 10.43 -5.39
C ARG A 131 -9.30 9.82 -4.46
N ILE A 132 -8.89 9.48 -3.24
CA ILE A 132 -9.64 8.62 -2.33
C ILE A 132 -9.77 9.28 -0.95
N LYS A 133 -10.92 9.09 -0.30
CA LYS A 133 -11.11 9.31 1.14
C LYS A 133 -11.49 7.98 1.81
N PHE A 134 -10.77 7.59 2.86
CA PHE A 134 -10.94 6.29 3.51
C PHE A 134 -11.95 6.33 4.68
N PRO A 135 -12.57 5.19 5.03
CA PRO A 135 -13.34 5.08 6.26
C PRO A 135 -12.44 4.92 7.50
N TYR A 136 -12.88 5.46 8.64
CA TYR A 136 -12.28 5.19 9.95
C TYR A 136 -12.91 3.95 10.60
N GLY A 137 -12.11 3.12 11.28
CA GLY A 137 -12.61 1.99 12.07
C GLY A 137 -11.67 0.80 12.08
N LYS A 138 -11.47 0.20 13.26
CA LYS A 138 -10.66 -1.01 13.37
C LYS A 138 -11.22 -2.15 12.53
N GLY A 139 -10.35 -2.97 11.95
CA GLY A 139 -10.75 -4.05 11.07
C GLY A 139 -11.19 -3.60 9.66
N LEU A 140 -11.37 -2.31 9.39
CA LEU A 140 -11.59 -1.83 8.03
C LEU A 140 -10.27 -1.78 7.26
N TRP A 141 -10.29 -2.29 6.03
CA TRP A 141 -9.11 -2.40 5.18
C TRP A 141 -9.45 -2.05 3.73
N PRO A 142 -9.55 -0.75 3.41
CA PRO A 142 -9.63 -0.28 2.02
C PRO A 142 -8.29 -0.44 1.30
N ALA A 143 -8.35 -0.74 0.00
CA ALA A 143 -7.19 -0.86 -0.86
C ALA A 143 -7.49 -0.38 -2.29
N PHE A 144 -6.49 0.26 -2.89
CA PHE A 144 -6.37 0.49 -4.33
C PHE A 144 -5.06 -0.13 -4.82
N TRP A 145 -5.16 -1.11 -5.71
CA TRP A 145 -4.07 -2.02 -6.00
C TRP A 145 -4.23 -2.66 -7.38
N MET A 146 -3.23 -3.44 -7.77
CA MET A 146 -3.11 -4.02 -9.10
C MET A 146 -2.64 -5.48 -9.04
N LEU A 147 -3.11 -6.31 -9.96
CA LEU A 147 -2.61 -7.66 -10.19
C LEU A 147 -2.21 -7.85 -11.66
N GLY A 148 -1.17 -8.66 -11.90
CA GLY A 148 -0.78 -9.00 -13.27
C GLY A 148 -1.90 -9.69 -14.02
N ASP A 149 -2.13 -9.28 -15.27
CA ASP A 149 -3.25 -9.78 -16.10
C ASP A 149 -3.13 -11.27 -16.43
N ASN A 150 -1.93 -11.82 -16.30
CA ASN A 150 -1.69 -13.26 -16.40
C ASN A 150 -2.09 -14.07 -15.14
N PHE A 151 -2.71 -13.45 -14.13
CA PHE A 151 -3.11 -14.09 -12.86
C PHE A 151 -3.82 -15.44 -13.03
N ARG A 152 -4.72 -15.55 -14.02
CA ARG A 152 -5.47 -16.79 -14.29
C ARG A 152 -4.60 -17.95 -14.78
N TYR A 153 -3.43 -17.66 -15.34
CA TYR A 153 -2.53 -18.66 -15.92
C TYR A 153 -1.41 -19.06 -14.96
N VAL A 154 -0.85 -18.10 -14.21
CA VAL A 154 0.32 -18.33 -13.35
C VAL A 154 0.01 -18.33 -11.86
N GLY A 155 -1.15 -17.81 -11.46
CA GLY A 155 -1.54 -17.66 -10.06
C GLY A 155 -0.73 -16.61 -9.30
N TRP A 156 -1.13 -16.36 -8.06
CA TRP A 156 -0.39 -15.51 -7.13
C TRP A 156 0.66 -16.34 -6.35
N PRO A 157 1.86 -15.82 -6.06
CA PRO A 157 2.34 -14.45 -6.33
C PRO A 157 3.07 -14.30 -7.68
N MET A 158 3.01 -15.29 -8.57
CA MET A 158 3.76 -15.29 -9.83
C MET A 158 3.28 -14.21 -10.82
N CYS A 159 2.01 -13.80 -10.73
CA CYS A 159 1.46 -12.72 -11.55
C CYS A 159 2.00 -11.34 -11.16
N GLY A 160 2.52 -11.20 -9.94
CA GLY A 160 2.84 -9.90 -9.34
C GLY A 160 1.61 -9.17 -8.81
N GLU A 161 1.84 -8.37 -7.78
CA GLU A 161 0.87 -7.48 -7.13
C GLU A 161 1.54 -6.13 -6.83
N ILE A 162 0.86 -5.03 -7.13
CA ILE A 162 1.30 -3.67 -6.77
C ILE A 162 0.19 -3.01 -5.98
N ASP A 163 0.40 -2.85 -4.69
CA ASP A 163 -0.52 -2.13 -3.81
C ASP A 163 -0.19 -0.64 -3.87
N ILE A 164 -0.98 0.12 -4.63
CA ILE A 164 -0.80 1.57 -4.77
C ILE A 164 -1.05 2.24 -3.43
N VAL A 165 -2.11 1.82 -2.74
CA VAL A 165 -2.35 2.18 -1.35
C VAL A 165 -3.17 1.13 -0.63
N GLU A 166 -2.69 0.73 0.54
CA GLU A 166 -3.47 0.05 1.57
C GLU A 166 -3.55 0.92 2.82
N PHE A 167 -4.66 0.81 3.53
CA PHE A 167 -4.90 1.58 4.74
C PHE A 167 -5.58 0.71 5.80
N LEU A 168 -5.16 0.90 7.06
CA LEU A 168 -5.71 0.18 8.21
C LEU A 168 -6.56 1.14 9.04
N GLY A 169 -7.88 0.90 9.10
CA GLY A 169 -8.81 1.90 9.64
C GLY A 169 -8.64 2.26 11.12
N HIS A 170 -7.81 1.54 11.89
CA HIS A 170 -7.46 1.92 13.25
C HIS A 170 -6.32 2.97 13.34
N ASP A 171 -5.48 3.12 12.30
CA ASP A 171 -4.43 4.14 12.23
C ASP A 171 -4.71 5.12 11.09
N LYS A 172 -5.55 6.12 11.39
CA LYS A 172 -6.05 7.10 10.41
C LYS A 172 -5.01 8.01 9.76
N TRP A 173 -3.75 7.87 10.15
CA TRP A 173 -2.64 8.73 9.73
C TRP A 173 -1.63 8.02 8.84
N THR A 174 -1.72 6.70 8.68
CA THR A 174 -0.68 5.90 8.01
C THR A 174 -1.26 5.12 6.84
N ILE A 175 -0.53 5.16 5.72
CA ILE A 175 -0.78 4.34 4.53
C ILE A 175 0.42 3.46 4.21
N TYR A 176 0.19 2.46 3.38
CA TYR A 176 1.20 1.50 2.94
C TYR A 176 1.16 1.37 1.42
N GLY A 177 2.33 1.28 0.78
CA GLY A 177 2.47 0.89 -0.61
C GLY A 177 3.44 -0.27 -0.71
N THR A 178 3.05 -1.34 -1.41
CA THR A 178 3.73 -2.63 -1.34
C THR A 178 3.80 -3.27 -2.72
N ILE A 179 4.82 -4.10 -2.95
CA ILE A 179 4.81 -5.09 -4.03
C ILE A 179 4.89 -6.50 -3.49
N HIS A 180 4.19 -7.40 -4.17
CA HIS A 180 4.32 -8.83 -3.97
C HIS A 180 4.73 -9.55 -5.25
N GLY A 181 5.66 -10.49 -5.10
CA GLY A 181 6.11 -11.36 -6.17
C GLY A 181 6.75 -12.65 -5.63
N PRO A 182 7.27 -13.51 -6.52
CA PRO A 182 7.83 -14.79 -6.12
C PRO A 182 9.01 -14.62 -5.15
N ASN A 183 8.87 -15.21 -3.95
CA ASN A 183 9.82 -15.11 -2.83
C ASN A 183 9.88 -13.74 -2.12
N TYR A 184 8.90 -12.86 -2.37
CA TYR A 184 8.72 -11.59 -1.65
C TYR A 184 7.22 -11.22 -1.62
N SER A 185 6.40 -12.09 -1.03
CA SER A 185 4.94 -11.96 -0.97
C SER A 185 4.37 -12.17 0.44
N GLY A 186 3.09 -11.83 0.64
CA GLY A 186 2.44 -11.87 1.94
C GLY A 186 3.16 -10.97 2.95
N SER A 187 3.45 -11.49 4.15
CA SER A 187 4.22 -10.75 5.16
C SER A 187 5.67 -10.40 4.76
N ARG A 188 6.16 -10.94 3.63
CA ARG A 188 7.48 -10.63 3.04
C ARG A 188 7.37 -9.73 1.81
N GLY A 189 6.21 -9.12 1.57
CA GLY A 189 6.08 -8.04 0.60
C GLY A 189 7.11 -6.95 0.82
N ILE A 190 7.54 -6.30 -0.26
CA ILE A 190 8.48 -5.20 -0.18
C ILE A 190 7.66 -3.93 -0.20
N GLY A 191 7.51 -3.30 0.96
CA GLY A 191 6.66 -2.12 1.10
C GLY A 191 7.31 -0.99 1.87
N GLY A 192 6.72 0.19 1.71
CA GLY A 192 6.98 1.40 2.47
C GLY A 192 5.71 1.91 3.10
N LYS A 193 5.85 2.72 4.15
CA LYS A 193 4.73 3.40 4.80
C LYS A 193 4.94 4.90 4.78
N PHE A 194 3.85 5.64 4.72
CA PHE A 194 3.83 7.09 4.89
C PHE A 194 2.88 7.45 6.01
N ARG A 195 3.33 8.35 6.89
CA ARG A 195 2.52 8.89 7.98
C ARG A 195 2.39 10.39 7.78
N LEU A 196 1.15 10.88 7.74
CA LEU A 196 0.87 12.32 7.69
C LEU A 196 1.37 13.02 8.95
N ASP A 197 1.81 14.26 8.78
CA ASP A 197 2.09 15.15 9.90
C ASP A 197 0.77 15.62 10.53
N GLN A 198 0.63 15.42 11.84
CA GLN A 198 -0.60 15.74 12.57
C GLN A 198 -0.72 17.23 12.91
N THR A 199 0.34 18.03 12.74
CA THR A 199 0.28 19.47 13.01
C THR A 199 -0.50 20.23 11.95
N ASP A 200 -0.37 19.82 10.68
CA ASP A 200 -0.83 20.60 9.52
C ASP A 200 -1.67 19.78 8.53
N SER A 201 -1.98 18.51 8.83
CA SER A 201 -2.81 17.66 7.98
C SER A 201 -4.06 17.16 8.69
N GLN A 202 -5.15 17.01 7.95
CA GLN A 202 -6.26 16.18 8.36
C GLN A 202 -5.91 14.70 8.11
N PRO A 203 -6.42 13.75 8.92
CA PRO A 203 -6.17 12.34 8.68
C PRO A 203 -6.84 11.87 7.39
N PHE A 204 -6.39 10.74 6.84
CA PHE A 204 -6.88 10.17 5.57
C PHE A 204 -8.39 9.81 5.57
N THR A 205 -9.04 9.91 6.73
CA THR A 205 -10.46 9.63 6.92
C THR A 205 -11.35 10.86 6.82
N GLU A 206 -10.77 12.06 6.88
CA GLU A 206 -11.52 13.32 6.86
C GLU A 206 -11.42 14.02 5.50
N ASP A 207 -10.28 13.92 4.82
CA ASP A 207 -10.02 14.56 3.52
C ASP A 207 -9.67 13.57 2.41
N PHE A 208 -9.95 13.98 1.18
CA PHE A 208 -9.49 13.28 -0.02
C PHE A 208 -8.00 13.50 -0.24
N ASN A 209 -7.32 12.43 -0.63
CA ASN A 209 -5.90 12.44 -0.95
C ASN A 209 -5.67 11.72 -2.28
N THR A 210 -4.67 12.16 -3.04
CA THR A 210 -4.31 11.52 -4.31
C THR A 210 -3.20 10.51 -4.04
N PHE A 211 -3.52 9.22 -4.22
CA PHE A 211 -2.58 8.11 -4.08
C PHE A 211 -2.19 7.60 -5.45
N GLY A 212 -0.91 7.39 -5.69
CA GLY A 212 -0.48 6.94 -7.00
C GLY A 212 0.91 6.33 -7.05
N ILE A 213 1.21 5.78 -8.23
CA ILE A 213 2.53 5.29 -8.59
C ILE A 213 3.00 5.87 -9.92
N ILE A 214 4.31 6.04 -10.05
CA ILE A 214 5.00 6.03 -11.35
C ILE A 214 5.65 4.66 -11.50
N TRP A 215 5.32 3.97 -12.57
CA TRP A 215 5.83 2.63 -12.88
C TRP A 215 6.47 2.63 -14.26
N ASN A 216 7.73 2.21 -14.35
CA ASN A 216 8.44 2.04 -15.61
C ASN A 216 9.30 0.77 -15.58
N GLU A 217 10.07 0.54 -16.65
CA GLU A 217 10.92 -0.65 -16.81
C GLU A 217 11.98 -0.82 -15.70
N LYS A 218 12.35 0.26 -14.99
CA LYS A 218 13.44 0.29 -14.01
C LYS A 218 12.96 0.28 -12.58
N GLU A 219 11.81 0.89 -12.29
CA GLU A 219 11.32 1.08 -10.93
C GLU A 219 9.82 1.36 -10.83
N ILE A 220 9.31 1.20 -9.61
CA ILE A 220 8.00 1.67 -9.18
C ILE A 220 8.22 2.68 -8.04
N ILE A 221 7.52 3.81 -8.09
CA ILE A 221 7.64 4.93 -7.15
C ILE A 221 6.25 5.26 -6.64
N TRP A 222 6.03 5.22 -5.33
CA TRP A 222 4.75 5.57 -4.71
C TRP A 222 4.77 7.00 -4.20
N TYR A 223 3.63 7.67 -4.34
CA TYR A 223 3.42 9.00 -3.81
C TYR A 223 2.00 9.17 -3.24
N VAL A 224 1.89 10.14 -2.33
CA VAL A 224 0.62 10.69 -1.86
C VAL A 224 0.68 12.21 -1.93
N ASN A 225 -0.32 12.87 -2.51
CA ASN A 225 -0.35 14.34 -2.70
C ASN A 225 0.99 14.89 -3.23
N ASP A 226 1.49 14.33 -4.33
CA ASP A 226 2.77 14.68 -4.98
C ASP A 226 4.05 14.43 -4.16
N THR A 227 3.92 13.76 -3.02
CA THR A 227 5.00 13.46 -2.09
C THR A 227 5.42 12.00 -2.20
N ILE A 228 6.64 11.75 -2.72
CA ILE A 228 7.17 10.39 -2.85
C ILE A 228 7.53 9.85 -1.46
N TYR A 229 7.07 8.64 -1.14
CA TYR A 229 7.37 7.99 0.14
C TYR A 229 7.98 6.59 0.00
N HIS A 230 7.84 5.96 -1.16
CA HIS A 230 8.42 4.64 -1.40
C HIS A 230 8.90 4.49 -2.84
N ARG A 231 9.93 3.64 -3.02
CA ARG A 231 10.52 3.35 -4.32
C ARG A 231 11.13 1.96 -4.30
N VAL A 232 10.81 1.16 -5.31
CA VAL A 232 11.44 -0.14 -5.53
C VAL A 232 12.04 -0.19 -6.92
N LYS A 233 13.35 -0.43 -6.98
CA LYS A 233 14.11 -0.56 -8.24
C LYS A 233 14.22 -2.03 -8.63
N ARG A 234 13.97 -2.34 -9.90
CA ARG A 234 14.15 -3.66 -10.50
C ARG A 234 15.51 -4.28 -10.15
N LYS A 235 16.57 -3.49 -10.32
CA LYS A 235 17.94 -3.91 -10.00
C LYS A 235 18.12 -4.39 -8.55
N VAL A 236 17.43 -3.77 -7.57
CA VAL A 236 17.53 -4.18 -6.15
C VAL A 236 16.90 -5.56 -5.91
N ILE A 237 15.88 -5.92 -6.69
CA ILE A 237 15.23 -7.23 -6.65
C ILE A 237 16.11 -8.28 -7.32
N GLU A 238 16.61 -7.98 -8.52
CA GLU A 238 17.45 -8.89 -9.30
C GLU A 238 18.81 -9.15 -8.64
N ASP A 239 19.44 -8.13 -8.01
CA ASP A 239 20.69 -8.30 -7.25
C ASP A 239 20.51 -9.22 -6.02
N GLN A 240 19.27 -9.51 -5.60
CA GLN A 240 18.94 -10.50 -4.56
C GLN A 240 18.55 -11.88 -5.14
N ASN A 241 18.79 -12.12 -6.44
CA ASN A 241 18.35 -13.32 -7.16
C ASN A 241 16.83 -13.57 -7.07
N LYS A 242 16.03 -12.51 -6.94
CA LYS A 242 14.57 -12.57 -6.99
C LYS A 242 14.09 -12.20 -8.39
N LEU A 243 13.02 -12.84 -8.85
CA LEU A 243 12.43 -12.57 -10.15
C LEU A 243 11.62 -11.27 -10.11
N TRP A 244 11.93 -10.32 -10.98
CA TRP A 244 11.08 -9.16 -11.25
C TRP A 244 9.88 -9.59 -12.12
N VAL A 245 8.65 -9.30 -11.67
CA VAL A 245 7.41 -9.70 -12.38
C VAL A 245 6.55 -8.50 -12.82
N PHE A 246 7.03 -7.27 -12.61
CA PHE A 246 6.30 -6.02 -12.91
C PHE A 246 6.69 -5.46 -14.28
N ASP A 247 6.81 -6.34 -15.27
CA ASP A 247 7.21 -6.07 -16.65
C ASP A 247 6.22 -6.66 -17.67
N ARG A 248 4.94 -6.64 -17.31
CA ARG A 248 3.78 -7.10 -18.08
C ARG A 248 2.57 -6.23 -17.75
N GLU A 249 1.44 -6.46 -18.41
CA GLU A 249 0.20 -5.73 -18.11
C GLU A 249 -0.42 -6.13 -16.77
N PHE A 250 -1.00 -5.14 -16.09
CA PHE A 250 -1.71 -5.28 -14.82
C PHE A 250 -3.10 -4.66 -14.93
N PHE A 251 -4.09 -5.24 -14.24
CA PHE A 251 -5.42 -4.66 -14.08
C PHE A 251 -5.58 -4.03 -12.69
N LEU A 252 -6.50 -3.08 -12.56
CA LEU A 252 -6.78 -2.31 -11.35
C LEU A 252 -7.82 -3.01 -10.48
N ILE A 253 -7.73 -2.81 -9.16
CA ILE A 253 -8.64 -3.33 -8.15
C ILE A 253 -8.91 -2.25 -7.09
N LEU A 254 -10.19 -2.07 -6.74
CA LEU A 254 -10.66 -1.26 -5.62
C LEU A 254 -11.53 -2.12 -4.70
N ASN A 255 -11.27 -2.11 -3.40
CA ASN A 255 -12.12 -2.78 -2.43
C ASN A 255 -12.07 -2.15 -1.04
N LEU A 256 -13.08 -2.48 -0.24
CA LEU A 256 -13.09 -2.23 1.20
C LEU A 256 -13.30 -3.56 1.93
N ALA A 257 -12.22 -4.17 2.41
CA ALA A 257 -12.31 -5.40 3.20
C ALA A 257 -12.73 -5.09 4.66
N VAL A 258 -13.30 -6.10 5.32
CA VAL A 258 -13.71 -6.05 6.73
C VAL A 258 -13.15 -7.27 7.43
N GLY A 259 -12.26 -7.03 8.38
CA GLY A 259 -11.51 -8.06 9.08
C GLY A 259 -10.37 -8.64 8.24
N GLY A 260 -9.46 -9.32 8.92
CA GLY A 260 -8.35 -10.03 8.32
C GLY A 260 -7.16 -10.09 9.27
N TYR A 261 -6.15 -10.89 8.91
CA TYR A 261 -4.96 -11.04 9.75
C TYR A 261 -4.23 -9.72 10.01
N TRP A 262 -4.20 -8.82 9.02
CA TRP A 262 -3.45 -7.57 9.10
C TRP A 262 -4.22 -6.40 9.73
N PRO A 263 -5.47 -6.06 9.31
CA PRO A 263 -6.24 -4.99 9.95
C PRO A 263 -6.76 -5.35 11.35
N GLY A 264 -6.63 -6.61 11.75
CA GLY A 264 -7.38 -7.18 12.86
C GLY A 264 -8.85 -7.33 12.49
N TYR A 265 -9.70 -7.53 13.48
CA TYR A 265 -11.14 -7.70 13.29
C TYR A 265 -11.91 -6.50 13.85
N PRO A 266 -13.07 -6.14 13.24
CA PRO A 266 -13.96 -5.13 13.81
C PRO A 266 -14.34 -5.48 15.24
N ASP A 267 -14.48 -4.44 16.07
CA ASP A 267 -15.03 -4.52 17.42
C ASP A 267 -16.28 -3.64 17.56
N PHE A 268 -16.77 -3.49 18.78
CA PHE A 268 -17.98 -2.72 19.06
C PHE A 268 -17.88 -1.24 18.63
N ASP A 269 -16.66 -0.68 18.62
CA ASP A 269 -16.41 0.72 18.30
C ASP A 269 -16.21 0.95 16.78
N THR A 270 -16.23 -0.11 15.97
CA THR A 270 -16.08 0.01 14.52
C THR A 270 -17.38 0.54 13.90
N PRO A 271 -17.38 1.75 13.29
CA PRO A 271 -18.58 2.34 12.76
C PRO A 271 -19.03 1.65 11.47
N PHE A 272 -20.33 1.38 11.36
CA PHE A 272 -20.99 0.91 10.15
C PHE A 272 -22.26 1.73 9.87
N PRO A 273 -22.62 2.00 8.60
CA PRO A 273 -21.87 1.64 7.41
C PRO A 273 -20.54 2.42 7.29
N ALA A 274 -19.52 1.78 6.74
CA ALA A 274 -18.22 2.37 6.48
C ALA A 274 -18.04 2.59 4.97
N ARG A 275 -17.58 3.78 4.57
CA ARG A 275 -17.52 4.18 3.16
C ARG A 275 -16.12 4.58 2.73
N MET A 276 -15.66 3.98 1.64
CA MET A 276 -14.52 4.45 0.86
C MET A 276 -15.07 5.24 -0.32
N TYR A 277 -14.66 6.51 -0.44
CA TYR A 277 -15.05 7.39 -1.53
C TYR A 277 -13.90 7.52 -2.51
N VAL A 278 -14.16 7.34 -3.81
CA VAL A 278 -13.18 7.49 -4.88
C VAL A 278 -13.72 8.51 -5.87
N ASP A 279 -13.03 9.63 -6.00
CA ASP A 279 -13.38 10.75 -6.87
C ASP A 279 -13.01 10.45 -8.33
N TYR A 280 -11.82 9.91 -8.57
CA TYR A 280 -11.44 9.42 -9.89
C TYR A 280 -10.40 8.31 -9.79
N VAL A 281 -10.24 7.58 -10.89
CA VAL A 281 -9.04 6.79 -11.20
C VAL A 281 -8.53 7.21 -12.57
N ARG A 282 -7.24 7.54 -12.68
CA ARG A 282 -6.62 7.99 -13.93
C ARG A 282 -5.32 7.24 -14.19
N VAL A 283 -5.12 6.87 -15.45
CA VAL A 283 -3.92 6.20 -15.95
C VAL A 283 -3.35 6.98 -17.12
N TYR A 284 -2.05 7.28 -17.04
CA TYR A 284 -1.33 8.08 -18.00
C TYR A 284 -0.10 7.32 -18.52
N GLN A 285 0.28 7.57 -19.77
CA GLN A 285 1.53 7.10 -20.35
C GLN A 285 2.44 8.27 -20.71
N MET A 286 3.74 8.05 -20.62
CA MET A 286 4.73 9.04 -21.01
C MET A 286 4.71 9.17 -22.55
N GLN A 287 4.65 10.41 -23.07
CA GLN A 287 4.86 10.63 -24.49
C GLN A 287 6.27 10.16 -24.88
N GLN A 288 6.34 9.43 -25.99
CA GLN A 288 7.59 8.99 -26.60
C GLN A 288 8.21 10.11 -27.45
#